data_AF-A0A381T564-F1
#
_entry.id   AF-A0A381T564-F1
#
_cell.length_a   1.000
_cell.length_b   1.000
_cell.length_c   1.000
_cell.angle_alpha   90.00
_cell.angle_beta   90.00
_cell.angle_gamma   90.00
#
_symmetry.space_group_name_H-M   'P 1'
#
loop_
_entity.id
_entity.type
_entity.pdbx_description
1 polymer ?
#
loop_
_entity_poly.entity_id
_entity_poly.type
_entity_poly.pdbx_seq_one_letter_code
_entity_poly.pdbx_strand_id
1 'polypeptide(L)'
;MLRLAFFIIQFLLILALVALLVSNSFIISFDIREYKYSFSSNIFFGCLLGLLFILYIIQYLYFKAKFSFHKYILVNKSKKLEKGYSFFVDAMIAIANKDNKKAISSNKKMLTYLKDDPTLSLLLQAEVLKIEKKFDQLSSVYEEMIKRRNTETLGYRGLMEQNLNQQDFHHAFIYGEKLFFLNPKIEKLYDTLIYIIAKTKNWNQLLLITEKAFSHKIIEKDIANENKSIAYYEIAKIKMMSDSKESIKLIHKALSLKKNFAPYIKLYLEILFSLNQVAQVKKLLKKYWSESPSSILRNVIADLLVANNLDDLELIKSVVNKNINHDDSKKLLIFFAIRLNNWELARSSIKGLLSTKPSRELCLFMADIEAGEFNDIQKSDAWKLRAKNSDLENLWICKITNQPQNEWESLSHSGYFNSLEWQQPKMLNQFIETA
;
A
#
# COMPACT_ATOMS: atom_id res chain seq x y z
N MET A 1 51.48 2.01 -32.83
CA MET A 1 52.60 2.52 -33.65
C MET A 1 53.79 2.98 -32.80
N LEU A 2 53.61 3.84 -31.78
CA LEU A 2 54.69 4.29 -30.87
C LEU A 2 55.54 3.18 -30.23
N ARG A 3 54.96 2.05 -29.85
CA ARG A 3 55.72 0.92 -29.23
C ARG A 3 56.58 0.13 -30.23
N LEU A 4 56.11 0.02 -31.47
CA LEU A 4 56.86 -0.64 -32.54
C LEU A 4 58.08 0.21 -32.91
N ALA A 5 57.90 1.55 -32.92
CA ALA A 5 59.00 2.50 -33.03
C ALA A 5 60.00 2.38 -31.85
N PHE A 6 59.53 2.25 -30.60
CA PHE A 6 60.42 2.09 -29.44
C PHE A 6 61.27 0.81 -29.51
N PHE A 7 60.68 -0.31 -29.93
CA PHE A 7 61.40 -1.57 -30.14
C PHE A 7 62.41 -1.49 -31.29
N ILE A 8 62.05 -0.83 -32.39
CA ILE A 8 62.97 -0.59 -33.51
C ILE A 8 64.13 0.32 -33.07
N ILE A 9 63.85 1.36 -32.29
CA ILE A 9 64.88 2.27 -31.76
C ILE A 9 65.84 1.53 -30.83
N GLN A 10 65.33 0.73 -29.89
CA GLN A 10 66.17 -0.11 -29.01
C GLN A 10 67.04 -1.07 -29.81
N PHE A 11 66.47 -1.73 -30.83
CA PHE A 11 67.21 -2.65 -31.69
C PHE A 11 68.31 -1.93 -32.48
N LEU A 12 68.02 -0.76 -33.05
CA LEU A 12 69.00 0.08 -33.75
C LEU A 12 70.11 0.57 -32.79
N LEU A 13 69.77 0.92 -31.55
CA LEU A 13 70.73 1.34 -30.53
C LEU A 13 71.68 0.19 -30.15
N ILE A 14 71.15 -1.02 -30.00
CA ILE A 14 71.96 -2.23 -29.75
C ILE A 14 72.89 -2.49 -30.94
N LEU A 15 72.37 -2.43 -32.17
CA LEU A 15 73.15 -2.60 -33.40
C LEU A 15 74.29 -1.58 -33.54
N ALA A 16 74.02 -0.31 -33.26
CA ALA A 16 75.02 0.75 -33.29
C ALA A 16 76.11 0.53 -32.24
N LEU A 17 75.72 0.08 -31.03
CA LEU A 17 76.65 -0.24 -29.94
C LEU A 17 77.53 -1.45 -30.28
N VAL A 18 76.99 -2.46 -30.97
CA VAL A 18 77.76 -3.61 -31.49
C VAL A 18 78.80 -3.14 -32.51
N ALA A 19 78.38 -2.33 -33.50
CA ALA A 19 79.26 -1.87 -34.57
C ALA A 19 80.45 -1.07 -34.02
N LEU A 20 80.20 -0.22 -33.02
CA LEU A 20 81.24 0.61 -32.39
C LEU A 20 82.22 -0.23 -31.56
N LEU A 21 81.74 -1.26 -30.86
CA LEU A 21 82.58 -2.16 -30.07
C LEU A 21 83.45 -3.10 -30.91
N VAL A 22 82.92 -3.62 -32.03
CA VAL A 22 83.69 -4.47 -32.95
C VAL A 22 84.84 -3.70 -33.62
N SER A 23 84.67 -2.39 -33.82
CA SER A 23 85.71 -1.54 -34.44
C SER A 23 86.93 -1.28 -33.54
N ASN A 24 86.82 -1.48 -32.22
CA ASN A 24 87.88 -1.19 -31.25
C ASN A 24 88.23 -2.44 -30.42
N SER A 25 89.12 -3.29 -30.94
CA SER A 25 89.60 -4.47 -30.23
C SER A 25 90.68 -4.11 -29.19
N PHE A 26 90.42 -4.39 -27.91
CA PHE A 26 91.40 -4.26 -26.83
C PHE A 26 91.40 -5.52 -25.96
N ILE A 27 92.47 -5.74 -25.20
CA ILE A 27 92.62 -6.93 -24.36
C ILE A 27 92.04 -6.62 -22.98
N ILE A 28 91.14 -7.47 -22.50
CA ILE A 28 90.58 -7.36 -21.15
C ILE A 28 91.26 -8.44 -20.29
N SER A 29 91.98 -8.02 -19.26
CA SER A 29 92.60 -8.90 -18.27
C SER A 29 91.82 -8.87 -16.96
N PHE A 30 91.30 -10.02 -16.53
CA PHE A 30 90.76 -10.20 -15.19
C PHE A 30 91.83 -10.82 -14.30
N ASP A 31 92.21 -10.11 -13.23
CA ASP A 31 93.02 -10.67 -12.15
C ASP A 31 92.07 -11.21 -11.07
N ILE A 32 92.00 -12.55 -10.96
CA ILE A 32 91.23 -13.22 -9.91
C ILE A 32 92.21 -14.05 -9.08
N ARG A 33 92.51 -13.56 -7.87
CA ARG A 33 93.50 -14.16 -6.95
C ARG A 33 94.87 -14.30 -7.63
N GLU A 34 95.41 -15.51 -7.78
CA GLU A 34 96.73 -15.74 -8.42
C GLU A 34 96.65 -16.02 -9.93
N TYR A 35 95.44 -16.07 -10.52
CA TYR A 35 95.26 -16.38 -11.93
C TYR A 35 94.91 -15.13 -12.75
N LYS A 36 95.69 -14.91 -13.82
CA LYS A 36 95.43 -13.88 -14.82
C LYS A 36 94.74 -14.50 -16.03
N TYR A 37 93.51 -14.08 -16.30
CA TYR A 37 92.81 -14.48 -17.52
C TYR A 37 92.72 -13.30 -18.48
N SER A 38 93.36 -13.42 -19.64
CA SER A 38 93.30 -12.43 -20.72
C SER A 38 92.43 -12.94 -21.87
N PHE A 39 91.35 -12.22 -22.17
CA PHE A 39 90.47 -12.51 -23.30
C PHE A 39 90.38 -11.31 -24.25
N SER A 40 90.02 -11.56 -25.51
CA SER A 40 89.71 -10.48 -26.45
C SER A 40 88.40 -9.79 -26.05
N SER A 41 88.35 -8.45 -26.13
CA SER A 41 87.14 -7.66 -25.84
C SER A 41 85.91 -8.16 -26.60
N ASN A 42 86.12 -8.65 -27.83
CA ASN A 42 85.06 -9.16 -28.70
C ASN A 42 84.28 -10.34 -28.10
N ILE A 43 84.95 -11.25 -27.37
CA ILE A 43 84.29 -12.40 -26.73
C ILE A 43 83.40 -11.92 -25.59
N PHE A 44 83.92 -11.03 -24.74
CA PHE A 44 83.17 -10.48 -23.61
C PHE A 44 81.92 -9.70 -24.07
N PHE A 45 82.07 -8.82 -25.05
CA PHE A 45 80.95 -8.07 -25.59
C PHE A 45 79.95 -8.95 -26.35
N GLY A 46 80.42 -9.99 -27.04
CA GLY A 46 79.54 -11.00 -27.67
C GLY A 46 78.66 -11.72 -26.64
N CYS A 47 79.23 -12.13 -25.50
CA CYS A 47 78.46 -12.72 -24.40
C CYS A 47 77.47 -11.72 -23.77
N LEU A 48 77.88 -10.47 -23.54
CA LEU A 48 77.01 -9.41 -23.00
C LEU A 48 75.81 -9.15 -23.93
N LEU A 49 76.04 -9.08 -25.24
CA LEU A 49 75.02 -8.92 -26.26
C LEU A 49 74.06 -10.10 -26.32
N GLY A 50 74.58 -11.33 -26.27
CA GLY A 50 73.77 -12.52 -26.17
C GLY A 50 72.84 -12.48 -24.96
N LEU A 51 73.35 -12.05 -23.80
CA LEU A 51 72.58 -11.91 -22.57
C LEU A 51 71.49 -10.84 -22.69
N LEU A 52 71.81 -9.66 -23.22
CA LEU A 52 70.83 -8.59 -23.46
C LEU A 52 69.76 -9.01 -24.48
N PHE A 53 70.13 -9.75 -25.52
CA PHE A 53 69.19 -10.26 -26.51
C PHE A 53 68.24 -11.32 -25.91
N ILE A 54 68.76 -12.20 -25.05
CA ILE A 54 67.96 -13.17 -24.30
C ILE A 54 66.98 -12.44 -23.37
N LEU A 55 67.43 -11.44 -22.62
CA LEU A 55 66.57 -10.63 -21.75
C LEU A 55 65.48 -9.90 -22.55
N TYR A 56 65.81 -9.37 -23.72
CA TYR A 56 64.85 -8.73 -24.62
C TYR A 56 63.78 -9.71 -25.11
N ILE A 57 64.17 -10.92 -25.53
CA ILE A 57 63.24 -11.98 -25.93
C ILE A 57 62.32 -12.36 -24.77
N ILE A 58 62.86 -12.54 -23.56
CA ILE A 58 62.08 -12.86 -22.36
C ILE A 58 61.06 -11.76 -22.08
N GLN A 59 61.46 -10.49 -22.14
CA GLN A 59 60.57 -9.34 -21.93
C GLN A 59 59.47 -9.28 -23.00
N TYR A 60 59.81 -9.47 -24.28
CA TYR A 60 58.84 -9.51 -25.37
C TYR A 60 57.82 -10.65 -25.21
N LEU A 61 58.29 -11.86 -24.89
CA LEU A 61 57.42 -13.01 -24.64
C LEU A 61 56.51 -12.78 -23.43
N TYR A 62 57.04 -12.23 -22.34
CA TYR A 62 56.26 -11.89 -21.14
C TYR A 62 55.13 -10.90 -21.46
N PHE A 63 55.42 -9.79 -22.15
CA PHE A 63 54.41 -8.80 -22.50
C PHE A 63 53.39 -9.31 -23.52
N LYS A 64 53.82 -10.07 -24.54
CA LYS A 64 52.93 -10.67 -25.53
C LYS A 64 52.00 -11.70 -24.90
N ALA A 65 52.53 -12.57 -24.02
CA ALA A 65 51.74 -13.55 -23.28
C ALA A 65 50.73 -12.86 -22.36
N LYS A 66 51.15 -11.89 -21.55
CA LYS A 66 50.27 -11.14 -20.64
C LYS A 66 49.14 -10.42 -21.37
N PHE A 67 49.43 -9.76 -22.50
CA PHE A 67 48.42 -9.01 -23.25
C PHE A 67 47.45 -9.92 -24.01
N SER A 68 47.96 -10.98 -24.65
CA SER A 68 47.14 -12.00 -25.32
C SER A 68 46.21 -12.70 -24.32
N PHE A 69 46.74 -13.04 -23.13
CA PHE A 69 45.97 -13.66 -22.06
C PHE A 69 44.90 -12.71 -21.50
N HIS A 70 45.23 -11.44 -21.27
CA HIS A 70 44.26 -10.45 -20.81
C HIS A 70 43.14 -10.22 -21.83
N LYS A 71 43.47 -10.09 -23.12
CA LYS A 71 42.48 -9.98 -24.20
C LYS A 71 41.60 -11.24 -24.28
N TYR A 72 42.19 -12.42 -24.15
CA TYR A 72 41.46 -13.69 -24.13
C TYR A 72 40.49 -13.78 -22.95
N ILE A 73 40.94 -13.41 -21.74
CA ILE A 73 40.07 -13.36 -20.55
C ILE A 73 38.89 -12.40 -20.77
N LEU A 74 39.16 -11.19 -21.28
CA LEU A 74 38.12 -10.19 -21.52
C LEU A 74 37.09 -10.67 -22.56
N VAL A 75 37.56 -11.23 -23.68
CA VAL A 75 36.68 -11.77 -24.73
C VAL A 75 35.89 -13.00 -24.24
N ASN A 76 36.51 -13.86 -23.44
CA ASN A 76 35.81 -15.01 -22.87
C ASN A 76 34.77 -14.56 -21.82
N LYS A 77 35.09 -13.54 -21.02
CA LYS A 77 34.15 -12.94 -20.07
C LYS A 77 32.96 -12.30 -20.81
N SER A 78 33.20 -11.54 -21.88
CA SER A 78 32.13 -10.93 -22.68
C SER A 78 31.24 -12.00 -23.34
N LYS A 79 31.82 -13.06 -23.91
CA LYS A 79 31.05 -14.18 -24.49
C LYS A 79 30.21 -14.92 -23.45
N LYS A 80 30.73 -15.09 -22.23
CA LYS A 80 29.96 -15.69 -21.12
C LYS A 80 28.78 -14.80 -20.72
N LEU A 81 29.00 -13.48 -20.63
CA LEU A 81 27.93 -12.51 -20.37
C LEU A 81 26.86 -12.55 -21.46
N GLU A 82 27.24 -12.49 -22.75
CA GLU A 82 26.29 -12.61 -23.88
C GLU A 82 25.45 -13.89 -23.81
N LYS A 83 26.09 -15.04 -23.55
CA LYS A 83 25.37 -16.30 -23.36
C LYS A 83 24.42 -16.24 -22.16
N GLY A 84 24.88 -15.65 -21.05
CA GLY A 84 24.06 -15.40 -19.87
C GLY A 84 22.79 -14.61 -20.18
N TYR A 85 22.95 -13.47 -20.87
CA TYR A 85 21.83 -12.63 -21.33
C TYR A 85 20.91 -13.37 -22.30
N SER A 86 21.45 -14.14 -23.24
CA SER A 86 20.65 -14.97 -24.14
C SER A 86 19.77 -15.95 -23.38
N PHE A 87 20.31 -16.66 -22.38
CA PHE A 87 19.52 -17.59 -21.57
C PHE A 87 18.50 -16.88 -20.69
N PHE A 88 18.79 -15.67 -20.21
CA PHE A 88 17.80 -14.85 -19.52
C PHE A 88 16.62 -14.51 -20.44
N VAL A 89 16.91 -14.06 -21.68
CA VAL A 89 15.87 -13.77 -22.69
C VAL A 89 15.06 -15.02 -23.02
N ASP A 90 15.72 -16.15 -23.26
CA ASP A 90 15.05 -17.43 -23.53
C ASP A 90 14.12 -17.84 -22.39
N ALA A 91 14.55 -17.63 -21.14
CA ALA A 91 13.75 -17.94 -19.98
C ALA A 91 12.55 -16.99 -19.84
N MET A 92 12.72 -15.69 -20.08
CA MET A 92 11.63 -14.71 -20.04
C MET A 92 10.59 -14.97 -21.13
N ILE A 93 11.02 -15.33 -22.35
CA ILE A 93 10.12 -15.75 -23.43
C ILE A 93 9.37 -17.02 -23.03
N ALA A 94 10.06 -17.98 -22.42
CA ALA A 94 9.43 -19.21 -21.95
C ALA A 94 8.39 -18.94 -20.85
N ILE A 95 8.68 -18.05 -19.89
CA ILE A 95 7.75 -17.62 -18.84
C ILE A 95 6.50 -16.97 -19.47
N ALA A 96 6.70 -16.04 -20.41
CA ALA A 96 5.60 -15.36 -21.11
C ALA A 96 4.69 -16.35 -21.87
N ASN A 97 5.28 -17.38 -22.47
CA ASN A 97 4.56 -18.45 -23.18
C ASN A 97 4.05 -19.57 -22.25
N LYS A 98 4.25 -19.47 -20.93
CA LYS A 98 3.93 -20.51 -19.93
C LYS A 98 4.63 -21.86 -20.19
N ASP A 99 5.76 -21.87 -20.89
CA ASP A 99 6.64 -23.03 -21.06
C ASP A 99 7.55 -23.20 -19.83
N ASN A 100 6.98 -23.78 -18.77
CA ASN A 100 7.64 -23.95 -17.49
C ASN A 100 8.94 -24.77 -17.58
N LYS A 101 8.96 -25.82 -18.41
CA LYS A 101 10.14 -26.69 -18.56
C LYS A 101 11.30 -25.92 -19.19
N LYS A 102 11.04 -25.17 -20.25
CA LYS A 102 12.07 -24.37 -20.92
C LYS A 102 12.55 -23.22 -20.03
N ALA A 103 11.66 -22.57 -19.28
CA ALA A 103 12.02 -21.53 -18.32
C ALA A 103 12.98 -22.05 -17.23
N ILE A 104 12.65 -23.17 -16.58
CA ILE A 104 13.50 -23.80 -15.55
C ILE A 104 14.87 -24.19 -16.14
N SER A 105 14.88 -24.82 -17.32
CA SER A 105 16.13 -25.26 -17.95
C SER A 105 17.03 -24.08 -18.36
N SER A 106 16.45 -22.99 -18.84
CA SER A 106 17.17 -21.78 -19.27
C SER A 106 17.72 -21.02 -18.05
N ASN A 107 16.97 -20.95 -16.96
CA ASN A 107 17.46 -20.38 -15.69
C ASN A 107 18.68 -21.16 -15.15
N LYS A 108 18.61 -22.50 -15.12
CA LYS A 108 19.76 -23.34 -14.71
C LYS A 108 20.99 -23.04 -15.57
N LYS A 109 20.85 -22.90 -16.89
CA LYS A 109 21.94 -22.52 -17.78
C LYS A 109 22.44 -21.12 -17.49
N MET A 110 21.56 -20.13 -17.36
CA MET A 110 21.93 -18.75 -17.05
C MET A 110 22.77 -18.66 -15.76
N LEU A 111 22.38 -19.35 -14.68
CA LEU A 111 23.13 -19.38 -13.41
C LEU A 111 24.56 -19.90 -13.55
N THR A 112 24.85 -20.74 -14.55
CA THR A 112 26.23 -21.18 -14.82
C THR A 112 27.09 -20.11 -15.47
N TYR A 113 26.49 -19.19 -16.23
CA TYR A 113 27.19 -18.13 -16.97
C TYR A 113 27.23 -16.79 -16.23
N LEU A 114 26.17 -16.42 -15.49
CA LEU A 114 26.04 -15.19 -14.72
C LEU A 114 26.22 -15.42 -13.22
N LYS A 115 27.38 -15.93 -12.81
CA LYS A 115 27.71 -16.07 -11.38
C LYS A 115 28.01 -14.73 -10.71
N ASP A 116 28.54 -13.78 -11.47
CA ASP A 116 29.10 -12.52 -10.96
C ASP A 116 28.10 -11.35 -11.00
N ASP A 117 26.99 -11.47 -11.74
CA ASP A 117 25.89 -10.49 -11.73
C ASP A 117 24.67 -11.10 -11.02
N PRO A 118 24.62 -10.95 -9.70
CA PRO A 118 23.62 -11.65 -8.92
C PRO A 118 22.25 -10.95 -8.98
N THR A 119 22.08 -9.84 -9.71
CA THR A 119 20.80 -9.12 -9.79
C THR A 119 19.84 -9.83 -10.74
N LEU A 120 20.26 -9.99 -12.00
CA LEU A 120 19.47 -10.68 -13.02
C LEU A 120 19.20 -12.13 -12.65
N SER A 121 20.18 -12.76 -11.97
CA SER A 121 20.03 -14.12 -11.52
C SER A 121 18.92 -14.28 -10.48
N LEU A 122 18.86 -13.38 -9.49
CA LEU A 122 17.81 -13.41 -8.47
C LEU A 122 16.43 -13.17 -9.09
N LEU A 123 16.31 -12.21 -10.02
CA LEU A 123 15.05 -11.90 -10.71
C LEU A 123 14.47 -13.14 -11.39
N LEU A 124 15.27 -13.79 -12.24
CA LEU A 124 14.82 -14.96 -12.96
C LEU A 124 14.59 -16.16 -12.03
N GLN A 125 15.45 -16.32 -11.01
CA GLN A 125 15.29 -17.36 -10.02
C GLN A 125 13.98 -17.22 -9.25
N ALA A 126 13.57 -16.00 -8.87
CA ALA A 126 12.30 -15.75 -8.22
C ALA A 126 11.11 -16.19 -9.10
N GLU A 127 11.08 -15.80 -10.38
CA GLU A 127 10.01 -16.21 -11.29
C GLU A 127 9.96 -17.74 -11.49
N VAL A 128 11.13 -18.38 -11.61
CA VAL A 128 11.18 -19.84 -11.73
C VAL A 128 10.71 -20.54 -10.45
N LEU A 129 11.07 -20.04 -9.27
CA LEU A 129 10.61 -20.61 -8.01
C LEU A 129 9.10 -20.45 -7.80
N LYS A 130 8.49 -19.36 -8.31
CA LYS A 130 7.02 -19.23 -8.37
C LYS A 130 6.40 -20.33 -9.23
N ILE A 131 6.97 -20.60 -10.41
CA ILE A 131 6.52 -21.66 -11.32
C ILE A 131 6.65 -23.04 -10.66
N GLU A 132 7.77 -23.29 -9.99
CA GLU A 132 8.04 -24.54 -9.27
C GLU A 132 7.25 -24.64 -7.94
N LYS A 133 6.57 -23.57 -7.51
CA LYS A 133 5.83 -23.47 -6.24
C LYS A 133 6.69 -23.74 -5.00
N LYS A 134 7.98 -23.42 -5.06
CA LYS A 134 8.94 -23.57 -3.95
C LYS A 134 9.01 -22.29 -3.13
N PHE A 135 7.95 -21.99 -2.38
CA PHE A 135 7.78 -20.73 -1.67
C PHE A 135 8.83 -20.49 -0.57
N ASP A 136 9.30 -21.54 0.11
CA ASP A 136 10.34 -21.42 1.13
C ASP A 136 11.65 -20.89 0.55
N GLN A 137 12.08 -21.46 -0.58
CA GLN A 137 13.28 -21.00 -1.30
C GLN A 137 13.07 -19.61 -1.91
N LEU A 138 11.84 -19.33 -2.37
CA LEU A 138 11.48 -18.01 -2.92
C LEU A 138 11.63 -16.91 -1.87
N SER A 139 11.28 -17.19 -0.61
CA SER A 139 11.43 -16.24 0.50
C SER A 139 12.90 -15.87 0.71
N SER A 140 13.80 -16.86 0.76
CA SER A 140 15.24 -16.61 0.87
C SER A 140 15.80 -15.80 -0.30
N VAL A 141 15.28 -16.02 -1.52
CA VAL A 141 15.66 -15.22 -2.70
C VAL A 141 15.21 -13.77 -2.54
N TYR A 142 13.99 -13.50 -2.08
CA TYR A 142 13.52 -12.13 -1.83
C TYR A 142 14.27 -11.44 -0.69
N GLU A 143 14.62 -12.17 0.39
CA GLU A 143 15.46 -11.63 1.46
C GLU A 143 16.84 -11.23 0.93
N GLU A 144 17.44 -12.02 0.03
CA GLU A 144 18.68 -11.67 -0.64
C GLU A 144 18.52 -10.47 -1.58
N MET A 145 17.36 -10.33 -2.25
CA MET A 145 17.04 -9.15 -3.06
C MET A 145 16.94 -7.87 -2.22
N ILE A 146 16.43 -7.94 -0.99
CA ILE A 146 16.32 -6.77 -0.09
C ILE A 146 17.69 -6.19 0.27
N LYS A 147 18.72 -7.04 0.40
CA LYS A 147 20.07 -6.59 0.75
C LYS A 147 20.73 -5.69 -0.30
N ARG A 148 20.14 -5.56 -1.49
CA ARG A 148 20.72 -4.83 -2.63
C ARG A 148 19.77 -3.77 -3.13
N ARG A 149 20.29 -2.54 -3.22
CA ARG A 149 19.54 -1.35 -3.63
C ARG A 149 18.78 -1.51 -4.96
N ASN A 150 19.34 -2.24 -5.93
CA ASN A 150 18.73 -2.38 -7.26
C ASN A 150 17.54 -3.35 -7.29
N THR A 151 17.43 -4.26 -6.31
CA THR A 151 16.39 -5.30 -6.25
C THR A 151 15.48 -5.18 -5.04
N GLU A 152 15.79 -4.28 -4.12
CA GLU A 152 15.13 -4.14 -2.82
C GLU A 152 13.61 -3.95 -2.95
N THR A 153 13.16 -3.09 -3.86
CA THR A 153 11.72 -2.85 -4.07
C THR A 153 10.99 -4.10 -4.54
N LEU A 154 11.63 -4.93 -5.38
CA LEU A 154 11.02 -6.17 -5.83
C LEU A 154 11.03 -7.22 -4.73
N GLY A 155 12.10 -7.31 -3.94
CA GLY A 155 12.17 -8.21 -2.79
C GLY A 155 11.06 -7.93 -1.78
N TYR A 156 10.86 -6.66 -1.40
CA TYR A 156 9.76 -6.27 -0.51
C TYR A 156 8.39 -6.56 -1.12
N ARG A 157 8.19 -6.29 -2.41
CA ARG A 157 6.93 -6.61 -3.10
C ARG A 157 6.63 -8.11 -3.08
N GLY A 158 7.63 -8.92 -3.41
CA GLY A 158 7.50 -10.37 -3.42
C GLY A 158 7.16 -10.96 -2.06
N LEU A 159 7.83 -10.49 -0.99
CA LEU A 159 7.52 -10.90 0.38
C LEU A 159 6.15 -10.41 0.84
N MET A 160 5.77 -9.18 0.51
CA MET A 160 4.43 -8.66 0.81
C MET A 160 3.35 -9.52 0.14
N GLU A 161 3.47 -9.79 -1.16
CA GLU A 161 2.50 -10.60 -1.92
C GLU A 161 2.44 -12.05 -1.40
N GLN A 162 3.59 -12.64 -1.05
CA GLN A 162 3.62 -13.99 -0.49
C GLN A 162 2.89 -14.06 0.87
N ASN A 163 3.15 -13.12 1.77
CA ASN A 163 2.48 -13.05 3.07
C ASN A 163 0.98 -12.75 2.92
N LEU A 164 0.59 -11.90 1.95
CA LEU A 164 -0.81 -11.67 1.60
C LEU A 164 -1.53 -12.94 1.17
N ASN A 165 -0.90 -13.75 0.31
CA ASN A 165 -1.46 -15.02 -0.13
C ASN A 165 -1.61 -16.03 1.01
N GLN A 166 -0.72 -15.96 2.01
CA GLN A 166 -0.76 -16.76 3.23
C GLN A 166 -1.70 -16.18 4.30
N GLN A 167 -2.35 -15.04 4.03
CA GLN A 167 -3.19 -14.30 4.97
C GLN A 167 -2.45 -13.81 6.23
N ASP A 168 -1.11 -13.75 6.18
CA ASP A 168 -0.29 -13.10 7.20
C ASP A 168 -0.25 -11.59 6.94
N PHE A 169 -1.32 -10.91 7.35
CA PHE A 169 -1.48 -9.48 7.15
C PHE A 169 -0.45 -8.66 7.94
N HIS A 170 0.09 -9.18 9.05
CA HIS A 170 1.04 -8.46 9.88
C HIS A 170 2.39 -8.34 9.17
N HIS A 171 2.95 -9.45 8.69
CA HIS A 171 4.20 -9.42 7.93
C HIS A 171 4.02 -8.78 6.55
N ALA A 172 2.88 -9.01 5.89
CA ALA A 172 2.54 -8.31 4.65
C ALA A 172 2.58 -6.78 4.84
N PHE A 173 2.02 -6.27 5.95
CA PHE A 173 2.06 -4.84 6.25
C PHE A 173 3.49 -4.33 6.40
N ILE A 174 4.34 -5.03 7.17
CA ILE A 174 5.74 -4.60 7.41
C ILE A 174 6.51 -4.46 6.10
N TYR A 175 6.40 -5.45 5.20
CA TYR A 175 7.09 -5.40 3.92
C TYR A 175 6.48 -4.37 2.96
N GLY A 176 5.15 -4.29 2.91
CA GLY A 176 4.45 -3.31 2.08
C GLY A 176 4.69 -1.87 2.52
N GLU A 177 4.77 -1.63 3.82
CA GLU A 177 5.09 -0.32 4.39
C GLU A 177 6.49 0.11 3.93
N LYS A 178 7.52 -0.72 4.15
CA LYS A 178 8.89 -0.46 3.67
C LYS A 178 8.93 -0.20 2.17
N LEU A 179 8.23 -1.03 1.39
CA LEU A 179 8.09 -0.82 -0.05
C LEU A 179 7.48 0.54 -0.39
N PHE A 180 6.43 0.96 0.31
CA PHE A 180 5.79 2.25 0.13
C PHE A 180 6.65 3.43 0.60
N PHE A 181 7.58 3.23 1.52
CA PHE A 181 8.63 4.21 1.85
C PHE A 181 9.69 4.36 0.77
N LEU A 182 10.04 3.29 0.06
CA LEU A 182 11.02 3.33 -1.01
C LEU A 182 10.44 3.80 -2.34
N ASN A 183 9.29 3.26 -2.74
CA ASN A 183 8.64 3.58 -4.00
C ASN A 183 7.11 3.66 -3.83
N PRO A 184 6.58 4.82 -3.40
CA PRO A 184 5.16 5.02 -3.15
C PRO A 184 4.26 4.83 -4.38
N LYS A 185 4.78 5.08 -5.59
CA LYS A 185 3.98 5.17 -6.84
C LYS A 185 3.75 3.82 -7.53
N ILE A 186 4.03 2.72 -6.84
CA ILE A 186 3.73 1.38 -7.36
C ILE A 186 2.21 1.22 -7.47
N GLU A 187 1.75 0.76 -8.63
CA GLU A 187 0.33 0.54 -8.90
C GLU A 187 -0.32 -0.34 -7.82
N LYS A 188 -1.51 0.05 -7.34
CA LYS A 188 -2.30 -0.65 -6.30
C LYS A 188 -1.61 -0.88 -4.95
N LEU A 189 -0.38 -0.40 -4.74
CA LEU A 189 0.33 -0.59 -3.46
C LEU A 189 -0.41 0.11 -2.32
N TYR A 190 -0.81 1.37 -2.54
CA TYR A 190 -1.58 2.12 -1.54
C TYR A 190 -2.89 1.41 -1.19
N ASP A 191 -3.69 1.02 -2.18
CA ASP A 191 -4.97 0.35 -1.95
C ASP A 191 -4.79 -0.99 -1.20
N THR A 192 -3.72 -1.72 -1.53
CA THR A 192 -3.34 -2.96 -0.83
C THR A 192 -3.00 -2.70 0.62
N LEU A 193 -2.25 -1.64 0.92
CA LEU A 193 -1.94 -1.25 2.29
C LEU A 193 -3.20 -0.84 3.06
N ILE A 194 -4.12 -0.08 2.45
CA ILE A 194 -5.40 0.27 3.06
C ILE A 194 -6.20 -0.99 3.40
N TYR A 195 -6.25 -1.96 2.48
CA TYR A 195 -6.89 -3.25 2.72
C TYR A 195 -6.26 -4.00 3.91
N ILE A 196 -4.92 -4.10 3.96
CA ILE A 196 -4.20 -4.76 5.07
C ILE A 196 -4.45 -4.04 6.40
N ILE A 197 -4.37 -2.70 6.40
CA ILE A 197 -4.60 -1.86 7.59
C ILE A 197 -6.02 -2.06 8.12
N ALA A 198 -7.01 -2.11 7.23
CA ALA A 198 -8.40 -2.29 7.63
C ALA A 198 -8.63 -3.70 8.20
N LYS A 199 -8.04 -4.74 7.62
CA LYS A 199 -8.09 -6.12 8.16
C LYS A 199 -7.41 -6.25 9.53
N THR A 200 -6.29 -5.56 9.73
CA THR A 200 -5.53 -5.58 11.00
C THR A 200 -6.03 -4.55 12.02
N LYS A 201 -6.98 -3.69 11.64
CA LYS A 201 -7.50 -2.57 12.45
C LYS A 201 -6.39 -1.63 12.95
N ASN A 202 -5.32 -1.47 12.18
CA ASN A 202 -4.19 -0.61 12.57
C ASN A 202 -4.40 0.85 12.13
N TRP A 203 -5.35 1.52 12.77
CA TRP A 203 -5.81 2.85 12.37
C TRP A 203 -4.76 3.96 12.52
N ASN A 204 -3.76 3.79 13.39
CA ASN A 204 -2.64 4.74 13.46
C ASN A 204 -1.80 4.69 12.18
N GLN A 205 -1.59 3.50 11.62
CA GLN A 205 -0.90 3.36 10.35
C GLN A 205 -1.71 3.90 9.18
N LEU A 206 -3.05 3.85 9.25
CA LEU A 206 -3.91 4.52 8.27
C LEU A 206 -3.59 6.01 8.15
N LEU A 207 -3.41 6.71 9.28
CA LEU A 207 -3.07 8.13 9.29
C LEU A 207 -1.73 8.40 8.60
N LEU A 208 -0.70 7.62 8.95
CA LEU A 208 0.67 7.76 8.42
C LEU A 208 0.72 7.50 6.91
N ILE A 209 0.17 6.37 6.46
CA ILE A 209 0.15 5.99 5.04
C ILE A 209 -0.67 6.99 4.23
N THR A 210 -1.82 7.43 4.73
CA THR A 210 -2.66 8.43 4.04
C THR A 210 -1.95 9.77 3.90
N GLU A 211 -1.28 10.25 4.95
CA GLU A 211 -0.54 11.51 4.90
C GLU A 211 0.61 11.46 3.88
N LYS A 212 1.34 10.35 3.87
CA LYS A 212 2.43 10.16 2.93
C LYS A 212 1.94 9.98 1.49
N ALA A 213 0.85 9.24 1.29
CA ALA A 213 0.19 9.13 -0.02
C ALA A 213 -0.24 10.50 -0.57
N PHE A 214 -0.81 11.34 0.29
CA PHE A 214 -1.18 12.71 -0.07
C PHE A 214 0.05 13.56 -0.43
N SER A 215 1.13 13.49 0.36
CA SER A 215 2.37 14.22 0.09
C SER A 215 3.01 13.86 -1.26
N HIS A 216 2.91 12.59 -1.67
CA HIS A 216 3.40 12.09 -2.95
C HIS A 216 2.40 12.23 -4.10
N LYS A 217 1.25 12.87 -3.87
CA LYS A 217 0.15 13.08 -4.85
C LYS A 217 -0.39 11.77 -5.43
N ILE A 218 -0.45 10.72 -4.62
CA ILE A 218 -1.08 9.43 -4.97
C ILE A 218 -2.59 9.53 -4.82
N ILE A 219 -3.04 10.28 -3.82
CA ILE A 219 -4.44 10.52 -3.51
C ILE A 219 -4.74 12.01 -3.47
N GLU A 220 -6.00 12.33 -3.73
CA GLU A 220 -6.52 13.68 -3.61
C GLU A 220 -6.79 14.07 -2.15
N LYS A 221 -6.96 15.38 -1.92
CA LYS A 221 -7.22 15.94 -0.60
C LYS A 221 -8.50 15.36 0.03
N ASP A 222 -9.54 15.17 -0.75
CA ASP A 222 -10.83 14.70 -0.26
C ASP A 222 -10.75 13.25 0.23
N ILE A 223 -10.10 12.37 -0.55
CA ILE A 223 -9.81 10.99 -0.15
C ILE A 223 -8.93 10.97 1.11
N ALA A 224 -7.91 11.83 1.17
CA ALA A 224 -7.04 11.91 2.33
C ALA A 224 -7.79 12.34 3.60
N ASN A 225 -8.66 13.34 3.48
CA ASN A 225 -9.51 13.81 4.58
C ASN A 225 -10.49 12.72 5.02
N GLU A 226 -11.11 12.01 4.09
CA GLU A 226 -12.04 10.93 4.40
C GLU A 226 -11.35 9.79 5.14
N ASN A 227 -10.22 9.29 4.63
CA ASN A 227 -9.46 8.21 5.28
C ASN A 227 -8.96 8.61 6.67
N LYS A 228 -8.45 9.85 6.82
CA LYS A 228 -8.03 10.38 8.12
C LYS A 228 -9.22 10.51 9.08
N SER A 229 -10.38 10.94 8.59
CA SER A 229 -11.59 11.08 9.41
C SER A 229 -12.06 9.73 9.96
N ILE A 230 -12.03 8.68 9.14
CA ILE A 230 -12.36 7.30 9.55
C ILE A 230 -11.33 6.78 10.55
N ALA A 231 -10.04 7.01 10.31
CA ALA A 231 -8.98 6.62 11.24
C ALA A 231 -9.18 7.26 12.62
N TYR A 232 -9.42 8.58 12.68
CA TYR A 232 -9.67 9.26 13.94
C TYR A 232 -10.93 8.76 14.65
N TYR A 233 -12.00 8.49 13.90
CA TYR A 233 -13.23 7.89 14.44
C TYR A 233 -12.97 6.52 15.09
N GLU A 234 -12.27 5.63 14.39
CA GLU A 234 -11.98 4.29 14.91
C GLU A 234 -11.05 4.31 16.13
N ILE A 235 -10.04 5.19 16.12
CA ILE A 235 -9.17 5.38 17.29
C ILE A 235 -9.98 5.97 18.44
N ALA A 236 -10.89 6.92 18.19
CA ALA A 236 -11.76 7.47 19.23
C ALA A 236 -12.65 6.38 19.85
N LYS A 237 -13.23 5.50 19.03
CA LYS A 237 -14.05 4.37 19.48
C LYS A 237 -13.26 3.43 20.41
N ILE A 238 -12.02 3.09 20.06
CA ILE A 238 -11.13 2.29 20.91
C ILE A 238 -10.76 3.03 22.20
N LYS A 239 -10.47 4.35 22.10
CA LYS A 239 -10.06 5.17 23.24
C LYS A 239 -11.21 5.49 24.20
N MET A 240 -12.47 5.41 23.78
CA MET A 240 -13.62 5.72 24.63
C MET A 240 -13.56 5.01 25.99
N MET A 241 -13.14 3.74 26.01
CA MET A 241 -13.07 2.90 27.22
C MET A 241 -11.82 3.11 28.08
N SER A 242 -10.75 3.72 27.54
CA SER A 242 -9.46 3.85 28.22
C SER A 242 -9.06 5.29 28.54
N ASP A 243 -9.38 6.22 27.64
CA ASP A 243 -9.15 7.66 27.77
C ASP A 243 -10.24 8.43 27.01
N SER A 244 -11.35 8.70 27.70
CA SER A 244 -12.49 9.41 27.12
C SER A 244 -12.18 10.87 26.75
N LYS A 245 -11.20 11.51 27.42
CA LYS A 245 -10.79 12.88 27.08
C LYS A 245 -10.07 12.91 25.74
N GLU A 246 -9.16 11.97 25.50
CA GLU A 246 -8.51 11.86 24.19
C GLU A 246 -9.49 11.39 23.11
N SER A 247 -10.43 10.49 23.45
CA SER A 247 -11.52 10.09 22.56
C SER A 247 -12.33 11.30 22.05
N ILE A 248 -12.68 12.24 22.94
CA ILE A 248 -13.35 13.50 22.55
C ILE A 248 -12.50 14.32 21.56
N LYS A 249 -11.19 14.46 21.80
CA LYS A 249 -10.32 15.21 20.87
C LYS A 249 -10.25 14.53 19.50
N LEU A 250 -10.18 13.21 19.46
CA LEU A 250 -10.10 12.44 18.23
C LEU A 250 -11.40 12.51 17.42
N ILE A 251 -12.56 12.36 18.07
CA ILE A 251 -13.85 12.47 17.35
C ILE A 251 -14.09 13.90 16.85
N HIS A 252 -13.61 14.93 17.57
CA HIS A 252 -13.60 16.30 17.06
C HIS A 252 -12.74 16.45 15.80
N LYS A 253 -11.54 15.83 15.75
CA LYS A 253 -10.71 15.82 14.55
C LYS A 253 -11.43 15.13 13.39
N ALA A 254 -12.09 13.99 13.63
CA ALA A 254 -12.88 13.31 12.61
C ALA A 254 -13.99 14.21 12.04
N LEU A 255 -14.79 14.85 12.90
CA LEU A 255 -15.86 15.77 12.52
C LEU A 255 -15.36 17.06 11.85
N SER A 256 -14.13 17.49 12.14
CA SER A 256 -13.52 18.64 11.46
C SER A 256 -13.18 18.33 9.99
N LEU A 257 -12.85 17.07 9.69
CA LEU A 257 -12.52 16.59 8.34
C LEU A 257 -13.78 16.19 7.56
N LYS A 258 -14.72 15.48 8.21
CA LYS A 258 -16.01 15.07 7.63
C LYS A 258 -17.15 15.66 8.47
N LYS A 259 -17.59 16.86 8.07
CA LYS A 259 -18.61 17.64 8.81
C LYS A 259 -19.99 16.99 8.72
N ASN A 260 -20.75 17.13 9.80
CA ASN A 260 -22.12 16.65 9.94
C ASN A 260 -22.38 15.19 9.51
N PHE A 261 -21.42 14.30 9.75
CA PHE A 261 -21.60 12.89 9.46
C PHE A 261 -22.25 12.19 10.66
N ALA A 262 -23.49 11.72 10.49
CA ALA A 262 -24.32 11.19 11.57
C ALA A 262 -23.65 10.06 12.39
N PRO A 263 -22.92 9.08 11.79
CA PRO A 263 -22.21 8.07 12.58
C PRO A 263 -21.14 8.65 13.52
N TYR A 264 -20.46 9.72 13.14
CA TYR A 264 -19.47 10.36 14.01
C TYR A 264 -20.13 11.15 15.12
N ILE A 265 -21.28 11.76 14.82
CA ILE A 265 -22.10 12.44 15.83
C ILE A 265 -22.62 11.42 16.86
N LYS A 266 -23.09 10.24 16.41
CA LYS A 266 -23.51 9.12 17.28
C LYS A 266 -22.44 8.82 18.33
N LEU A 267 -21.22 8.49 17.88
CA LEU A 267 -20.12 8.18 18.78
C LEU A 267 -19.77 9.36 19.70
N TYR A 268 -19.78 10.58 19.19
CA TYR A 268 -19.48 11.75 20.03
C TYR A 268 -20.49 11.93 21.17
N LEU A 269 -21.78 11.76 20.87
CA LEU A 269 -22.84 11.81 21.87
C LEU A 269 -22.71 10.66 22.87
N GLU A 270 -22.44 9.43 22.42
CA GLU A 270 -22.20 8.26 23.28
C GLU A 270 -21.06 8.51 24.27
N ILE A 271 -19.93 9.08 23.79
CA ILE A 271 -18.81 9.44 24.67
C ILE A 271 -19.26 10.46 25.74
N LEU A 272 -20.03 11.48 25.37
CA LEU A 272 -20.49 12.49 26.33
C LEU A 272 -21.50 11.94 27.33
N PHE A 273 -22.37 11.03 26.90
CA PHE A 273 -23.28 10.31 27.78
C PHE A 273 -22.51 9.45 28.79
N SER A 274 -21.48 8.73 28.35
CA SER A 274 -20.62 7.94 29.26
C SER A 274 -19.92 8.79 30.32
N LEU A 275 -19.72 10.09 30.05
CA LEU A 275 -19.13 11.07 30.96
C LEU A 275 -20.17 11.89 31.75
N ASN A 276 -21.47 11.58 31.63
CA ASN A 276 -22.57 12.32 32.23
C ASN A 276 -22.60 13.83 31.86
N GLN A 277 -22.09 14.21 30.69
CA GLN A 277 -22.02 15.60 30.23
C GLN A 277 -23.30 16.04 29.49
N VAL A 278 -24.45 15.88 30.12
CA VAL A 278 -25.77 16.11 29.52
C VAL A 278 -25.94 17.54 28.97
N ALA A 279 -25.40 18.54 29.66
CA ALA A 279 -25.47 19.94 29.18
C ALA A 279 -24.76 20.13 27.82
N GLN A 280 -23.64 19.43 27.60
CA GLN A 280 -22.91 19.49 26.33
C GLN A 280 -23.65 18.74 25.23
N VAL A 281 -24.24 17.58 25.56
CA VAL A 281 -25.12 16.83 24.65
C VAL A 281 -26.23 17.72 24.11
N LYS A 282 -26.99 18.39 24.99
CA LYS A 282 -28.09 19.30 24.58
C LYS A 282 -27.59 20.40 23.63
N LYS A 283 -26.40 20.96 23.88
CA LYS A 283 -25.79 21.98 23.04
C LYS A 283 -25.40 21.45 21.66
N LEU A 284 -24.82 20.26 21.59
CA LEU A 284 -24.37 19.66 20.34
C LEU A 284 -25.52 19.17 19.46
N LEU A 285 -26.56 18.60 20.07
CA LEU A 285 -27.79 18.24 19.37
C LEU A 285 -28.37 19.46 18.63
N LYS A 286 -28.53 20.58 19.34
CA LYS A 286 -28.99 21.85 18.75
C LYS A 286 -28.07 22.33 17.63
N LYS A 287 -26.76 22.20 17.80
CA LYS A 287 -25.77 22.63 16.80
C LYS A 287 -25.91 21.81 15.51
N TYR A 288 -25.69 20.49 15.57
CA TYR A 288 -25.66 19.65 14.37
C TYR A 288 -27.03 19.56 13.70
N TRP A 289 -28.11 19.53 14.48
CA TRP A 289 -29.46 19.58 13.92
C TRP A 289 -29.74 20.90 13.20
N SER A 290 -29.22 22.03 13.72
CA SER A 290 -29.41 23.31 13.05
C SER A 290 -28.62 23.44 11.74
N GLU A 291 -27.47 22.75 11.62
CA GLU A 291 -26.60 22.80 10.45
C GLU A 291 -27.18 21.98 9.29
N SER A 292 -27.57 20.72 9.52
CA SER A 292 -28.21 19.88 8.49
C SER A 292 -28.99 18.71 9.08
N PRO A 293 -30.32 18.88 9.27
CA PRO A 293 -31.22 17.77 9.60
C PRO A 293 -31.16 16.68 8.52
N SER A 294 -31.21 15.43 8.92
CA SER A 294 -31.30 14.29 8.01
C SER A 294 -31.98 13.11 8.70
N SER A 295 -32.53 12.18 7.91
CA SER A 295 -33.15 10.97 8.42
C SER A 295 -32.18 10.11 9.25
N ILE A 296 -30.92 10.00 8.83
CA ILE A 296 -29.89 9.24 9.56
C ILE A 296 -29.61 9.88 10.91
N LEU A 297 -29.42 11.21 10.93
CA LEU A 297 -29.19 11.94 12.17
C LEU A 297 -30.40 11.85 13.09
N ARG A 298 -31.63 11.89 12.54
CA ARG A 298 -32.86 11.73 13.30
C ARG A 298 -32.87 10.40 14.06
N ASN A 299 -32.62 9.30 13.36
CA ASN A 299 -32.65 7.97 13.94
C ASN A 299 -31.59 7.85 15.06
N VAL A 300 -30.37 8.31 14.79
CA VAL A 300 -29.30 8.38 15.80
C VAL A 300 -29.72 9.14 17.06
N ILE A 301 -30.32 10.32 16.90
CA ILE A 301 -30.76 11.15 18.03
C ILE A 301 -31.91 10.48 18.78
N ALA A 302 -32.89 9.94 18.07
CA ALA A 302 -34.04 9.27 18.66
C ALA A 302 -33.58 8.08 19.53
N ASP A 303 -32.76 7.19 18.98
CA ASP A 303 -32.24 6.02 19.68
C ASP A 303 -31.45 6.40 20.93
N LEU A 304 -30.54 7.37 20.82
CA LEU A 304 -29.71 7.81 21.94
C LEU A 304 -30.50 8.51 23.04
N LEU A 305 -31.46 9.37 22.69
CA LEU A 305 -32.28 10.07 23.69
C LEU A 305 -33.19 9.09 24.44
N VAL A 306 -33.78 8.12 23.73
CA VAL A 306 -34.60 7.07 24.34
C VAL A 306 -33.75 6.19 25.27
N ALA A 307 -32.57 5.76 24.83
CA ALA A 307 -31.69 4.92 25.64
C ALA A 307 -31.19 5.61 26.92
N ASN A 308 -31.11 6.94 26.92
CA ASN A 308 -30.60 7.74 28.05
C ASN A 308 -31.71 8.48 28.83
N ASN A 309 -33.00 8.14 28.62
CA ASN A 309 -34.15 8.78 29.29
C ASN A 309 -34.17 10.31 29.15
N LEU A 310 -33.82 10.83 27.97
CA LEU A 310 -33.88 12.27 27.62
C LEU A 310 -34.91 12.53 26.53
N ASP A 311 -36.08 11.90 26.64
CA ASP A 311 -37.16 11.92 25.65
C ASP A 311 -38.19 13.04 25.86
N ASP A 312 -37.89 14.02 26.72
CA ASP A 312 -38.75 15.18 27.00
C ASP A 312 -39.04 16.03 25.74
N LEU A 313 -40.32 16.32 25.50
CA LEU A 313 -40.80 17.18 24.42
C LEU A 313 -40.21 18.60 24.44
N GLU A 314 -39.92 19.17 25.61
CA GLU A 314 -39.29 20.50 25.68
C GLU A 314 -37.89 20.49 25.04
N LEU A 315 -37.12 19.43 25.31
CA LEU A 315 -35.81 19.23 24.72
C LEU A 315 -35.93 19.06 23.21
N ILE A 316 -36.83 18.20 22.75
CA ILE A 316 -37.04 17.93 21.32
C ILE A 316 -37.46 19.22 20.59
N LYS A 317 -38.47 19.94 21.09
CA LYS A 317 -38.90 21.24 20.56
C LYS A 317 -37.73 22.22 20.46
N SER A 318 -36.88 22.25 21.49
CA SER A 318 -35.71 23.14 21.50
C SER A 318 -34.62 22.74 20.49
N VAL A 319 -34.50 21.46 20.13
CA VAL A 319 -33.57 20.95 19.10
C VAL A 319 -34.08 21.31 17.72
N VAL A 320 -35.37 21.10 17.45
CA VAL A 320 -35.96 21.32 16.12
C VAL A 320 -36.30 22.79 15.83
N ASN A 321 -36.33 23.67 16.83
CA ASN A 321 -36.84 25.05 16.73
C ASN A 321 -36.36 25.83 15.50
N LYS A 322 -35.05 25.76 15.17
CA LYS A 322 -34.48 26.48 14.02
C LYS A 322 -34.94 25.93 12.66
N ASN A 323 -35.23 24.63 12.59
CA ASN A 323 -35.57 23.90 11.36
C ASN A 323 -36.97 23.25 11.49
N ILE A 324 -37.90 23.89 12.18
CA ILE A 324 -39.21 23.31 12.54
C ILE A 324 -40.03 22.88 11.32
N ASN A 325 -39.89 23.60 10.20
CA ASN A 325 -40.61 23.32 8.97
C ASN A 325 -40.01 22.16 8.14
N HIS A 326 -38.81 21.69 8.49
CA HIS A 326 -38.14 20.60 7.81
C HIS A 326 -38.85 19.26 8.09
N ASP A 327 -39.00 18.41 7.06
CA ASP A 327 -39.75 17.15 7.19
C ASP A 327 -39.17 16.24 8.27
N ASP A 328 -37.86 16.07 8.33
CA ASP A 328 -37.21 15.28 9.39
C ASP A 328 -37.39 15.86 10.80
N SER A 329 -37.53 17.19 10.95
CA SER A 329 -37.83 17.82 12.25
C SER A 329 -39.24 17.52 12.71
N LYS A 330 -40.21 17.61 11.80
CA LYS A 330 -41.59 17.22 12.08
C LYS A 330 -41.69 15.74 12.42
N LYS A 331 -41.00 14.87 11.67
CA LYS A 331 -40.93 13.43 11.95
C LYS A 331 -40.31 13.12 13.32
N LEU A 332 -39.25 13.82 13.70
CA LEU A 332 -38.65 13.69 15.04
C LEU A 332 -39.65 14.08 16.14
N LEU A 333 -40.37 15.19 15.94
CA LEU A 333 -41.44 15.64 16.85
C LEU A 333 -42.57 14.62 16.95
N ILE A 334 -43.04 14.08 15.82
CA ILE A 334 -44.10 13.07 15.77
C ILE A 334 -43.69 11.82 16.55
N PHE A 335 -42.48 11.31 16.32
CA PHE A 335 -41.96 10.13 17.01
C PHE A 335 -42.01 10.29 18.53
N PHE A 336 -41.48 11.39 19.07
CA PHE A 336 -41.50 11.64 20.52
C PHE A 336 -42.90 11.97 21.05
N ALA A 337 -43.75 12.64 20.26
CA ALA A 337 -45.12 12.92 20.64
C ALA A 337 -45.94 11.62 20.79
N ILE A 338 -45.82 10.68 19.83
CA ILE A 338 -46.43 9.35 19.90
C ILE A 338 -45.92 8.59 21.13
N ARG A 339 -44.59 8.55 21.32
CA ARG A 339 -43.96 7.85 22.46
C ARG A 339 -44.47 8.34 23.82
N LEU A 340 -44.73 9.64 23.94
CA LEU A 340 -45.23 10.28 25.17
C LEU A 340 -46.76 10.43 25.20
N ASN A 341 -47.49 9.76 24.30
CA ASN A 341 -48.95 9.80 24.18
C ASN A 341 -49.54 11.22 24.00
N ASN A 342 -48.76 12.16 23.44
CA ASN A 342 -49.21 13.49 23.08
C ASN A 342 -49.79 13.48 21.66
N TRP A 343 -51.01 12.94 21.53
CA TRP A 343 -51.67 12.72 20.25
C TRP A 343 -52.00 14.01 19.49
N GLU A 344 -52.39 15.08 20.21
CA GLU A 344 -52.68 16.39 19.62
C GLU A 344 -51.44 16.97 18.90
N LEU A 345 -50.27 16.89 19.55
CA LEU A 345 -49.02 17.32 18.96
C LEU A 345 -48.60 16.43 17.77
N ALA A 346 -48.79 15.11 17.86
CA ALA A 346 -48.49 14.19 16.78
C ALA A 346 -49.36 14.46 15.54
N ARG A 347 -50.68 14.63 15.72
CA ARG A 347 -51.63 14.90 14.64
C ARG A 347 -51.44 16.28 14.00
N SER A 348 -51.13 17.30 14.81
CA SER A 348 -50.83 18.63 14.27
C SER A 348 -49.52 18.63 13.47
N SER A 349 -48.50 17.89 13.93
CA SER A 349 -47.18 17.83 13.29
C SER A 349 -47.14 16.99 12.00
N ILE A 350 -47.99 15.95 11.90
CA ILE A 350 -48.09 15.11 10.69
C ILE A 350 -48.88 15.79 9.56
N LYS A 351 -49.67 16.82 9.90
CA LYS A 351 -50.42 17.60 8.92
C LYS A 351 -49.47 18.27 7.93
N GLY A 352 -49.70 18.04 6.63
CA GLY A 352 -48.87 18.56 5.55
C GLY A 352 -47.65 17.71 5.19
N LEU A 353 -47.37 16.61 5.91
CA LEU A 353 -46.39 15.60 5.49
C LEU A 353 -47.00 14.47 4.66
N LEU A 354 -48.31 14.25 4.77
CA LEU A 354 -49.02 13.22 4.04
C LEU A 354 -49.23 13.64 2.58
N SER A 355 -48.52 12.98 1.67
CA SER A 355 -48.68 13.12 0.22
C SER A 355 -49.57 12.01 -0.37
N THR A 356 -49.70 11.98 -1.70
CA THR A 356 -50.42 10.90 -2.42
C THR A 356 -49.75 9.53 -2.22
N LYS A 357 -48.42 9.49 -2.10
CA LYS A 357 -47.62 8.29 -1.80
C LYS A 357 -46.69 8.57 -0.60
N PRO A 358 -47.19 8.51 0.64
CA PRO A 358 -46.41 8.78 1.85
C PRO A 358 -45.35 7.69 2.08
N SER A 359 -44.25 8.06 2.75
CA SER A 359 -43.20 7.11 3.13
C SER A 359 -43.70 6.09 4.15
N ARG A 360 -43.07 4.91 4.20
CA ARG A 360 -43.37 3.83 5.16
C ARG A 360 -43.53 4.35 6.59
N GLU A 361 -42.53 5.08 7.04
CA GLU A 361 -42.49 5.72 8.36
C GLU A 361 -43.72 6.60 8.66
N LEU A 362 -44.18 7.42 7.71
CA LEU A 362 -45.33 8.31 7.93
C LEU A 362 -46.64 7.53 8.02
N CYS A 363 -46.76 6.45 7.24
CA CYS A 363 -47.89 5.54 7.37
C CYS A 363 -47.92 4.86 8.74
N LEU A 364 -46.77 4.45 9.26
CA LEU A 364 -46.67 3.85 10.59
C LEU A 364 -47.01 4.86 11.69
N PHE A 365 -46.52 6.10 11.60
CA PHE A 365 -46.92 7.16 12.53
C PHE A 365 -48.42 7.42 12.52
N MET A 366 -49.05 7.47 11.34
CA MET A 366 -50.52 7.59 11.27
C MET A 366 -51.24 6.39 11.88
N ALA A 367 -50.73 5.18 11.68
CA ALA A 367 -51.30 3.98 12.27
C ALA A 367 -51.28 4.03 13.81
N ASP A 368 -50.17 4.51 14.39
CA ASP A 368 -50.01 4.66 15.84
C ASP A 368 -50.90 5.78 16.39
N ILE A 369 -51.02 6.90 15.67
CA ILE A 369 -51.89 8.03 16.07
C ILE A 369 -53.37 7.61 16.08
N GLU A 370 -53.86 6.94 15.03
CA GLU A 370 -55.27 6.49 14.97
C GLU A 370 -55.60 5.44 16.04
N ALA A 371 -54.65 4.55 16.34
CA ALA A 371 -54.79 3.56 17.41
C ALA A 371 -54.76 4.21 18.81
N GLY A 372 -53.87 5.18 19.04
CA GLY A 372 -53.69 5.79 20.36
C GLY A 372 -54.74 6.84 20.73
N GLU A 373 -55.15 7.68 19.78
CA GLU A 373 -56.06 8.81 20.04
C GLU A 373 -57.53 8.40 20.04
N PHE A 374 -57.94 7.57 19.07
CA PHE A 374 -59.34 7.21 18.83
C PHE A 374 -59.64 5.74 19.07
N ASN A 375 -58.63 4.92 19.36
CA ASN A 375 -58.75 3.45 19.42
C ASN A 375 -59.36 2.85 18.13
N ASP A 376 -59.10 3.49 16.98
CA ASP A 376 -59.63 3.09 15.67
C ASP A 376 -58.67 2.11 14.98
N ILE A 377 -58.81 0.84 15.35
CA ILE A 377 -57.97 -0.26 14.85
C ILE A 377 -58.14 -0.43 13.34
N GLN A 378 -59.34 -0.20 12.80
CA GLN A 378 -59.61 -0.36 11.37
C GLN A 378 -58.82 0.65 10.54
N LYS A 379 -58.80 1.93 10.94
CA LYS A 379 -57.96 2.94 10.29
C LYS A 379 -56.48 2.67 10.48
N SER A 380 -56.07 2.23 11.68
CA SER A 380 -54.68 1.86 11.95
C SER A 380 -54.18 0.79 10.99
N ASP A 381 -54.95 -0.28 10.78
CA ASP A 381 -54.58 -1.38 9.90
C ASP A 381 -54.59 -0.99 8.42
N ALA A 382 -55.49 -0.09 8.00
CA ALA A 382 -55.46 0.49 6.67
C ALA A 382 -54.14 1.25 6.41
N TRP A 383 -53.66 2.01 7.39
CA TRP A 383 -52.36 2.70 7.30
C TRP A 383 -51.17 1.73 7.31
N LYS A 384 -51.20 0.67 8.12
CA LYS A 384 -50.16 -0.38 8.08
C LYS A 384 -50.10 -1.08 6.73
N LEU A 385 -51.26 -1.35 6.10
CA LEU A 385 -51.30 -1.92 4.75
C LEU A 385 -50.69 -0.96 3.72
N ARG A 386 -50.97 0.34 3.84
CA ARG A 386 -50.34 1.37 2.99
C ARG A 386 -48.83 1.45 3.21
N ALA A 387 -48.35 1.25 4.44
CA ALA A 387 -46.91 1.19 4.75
C ALA A 387 -46.21 0.01 4.04
N LYS A 388 -46.85 -1.15 3.94
CA LYS A 388 -46.30 -2.32 3.22
C LYS A 388 -46.11 -2.05 1.71
N ASN A 389 -46.98 -1.21 1.14
CA ASN A 389 -46.94 -0.86 -0.30
C ASN A 389 -46.11 0.40 -0.60
N SER A 390 -45.47 0.98 0.42
CA SER A 390 -44.61 2.16 0.25
C SER A 390 -43.18 1.80 -0.15
N ASP A 391 -42.45 2.80 -0.61
CA ASP A 391 -41.06 2.65 -1.03
C ASP A 391 -40.16 2.19 0.14
N LEU A 392 -39.17 1.34 -0.14
CA LEU A 392 -38.22 0.84 0.87
C LEU A 392 -37.43 1.99 1.48
N GLU A 393 -37.13 1.86 2.77
CA GLU A 393 -36.28 2.81 3.48
C GLU A 393 -34.82 2.69 3.02
N ASN A 394 -34.09 3.80 3.15
CA ASN A 394 -32.67 3.79 2.84
C ASN A 394 -31.90 2.95 3.86
N LEU A 395 -30.88 2.26 3.39
CA LEU A 395 -29.98 1.45 4.20
C LEU A 395 -28.53 1.75 3.81
N TRP A 396 -27.58 1.32 4.63
CA TRP A 396 -26.17 1.35 4.24
C TRP A 396 -25.91 0.18 3.32
N ILE A 397 -25.52 0.45 2.08
CA ILE A 397 -25.27 -0.58 1.08
C ILE A 397 -23.81 -0.53 0.67
N CYS A 398 -23.14 -1.69 0.70
CA CYS A 398 -21.78 -1.81 0.21
C CYS A 398 -21.75 -1.65 -1.31
N LYS A 399 -21.05 -0.64 -1.83
CA LYS A 399 -20.93 -0.36 -3.27
C LYS A 399 -20.27 -1.48 -4.09
N ILE A 400 -19.57 -2.40 -3.43
CA ILE A 400 -18.84 -3.51 -4.07
C ILE A 400 -19.67 -4.79 -4.10
N THR A 401 -20.31 -5.14 -2.99
CA THR A 401 -21.06 -6.40 -2.85
C THR A 401 -22.56 -6.24 -2.94
N ASN A 402 -23.07 -5.00 -2.93
CA ASN A 402 -24.49 -4.64 -2.80
C ASN A 402 -25.20 -5.23 -1.56
N GLN A 403 -24.43 -5.73 -0.59
CA GLN A 403 -24.99 -6.23 0.67
C GLN A 403 -25.44 -5.04 1.55
N PRO A 404 -26.68 -5.06 2.07
CA PRO A 404 -27.18 -4.04 2.97
C PRO A 404 -26.70 -4.27 4.41
N GLN A 405 -26.67 -3.20 5.20
CA GLN A 405 -26.49 -3.22 6.64
C GLN A 405 -27.23 -2.07 7.33
N ASN A 406 -27.59 -2.29 8.60
CA ASN A 406 -28.41 -1.35 9.37
C ASN A 406 -27.59 -0.17 9.90
N GLU A 407 -26.38 -0.44 10.40
CA GLU A 407 -25.49 0.59 10.96
C GLU A 407 -24.31 0.87 10.03
N TRP A 408 -23.77 2.09 10.10
CA TRP A 408 -22.54 2.42 9.39
C TRP A 408 -21.32 1.94 10.17
N GLU A 409 -20.38 1.32 9.47
CA GLU A 409 -19.06 0.95 9.99
C GLU A 409 -17.96 1.36 9.00
N SER A 410 -16.71 1.43 9.47
CA SER A 410 -15.56 1.68 8.58
C SER A 410 -15.32 0.54 7.57
N LEU A 411 -15.80 -0.66 7.90
CA LEU A 411 -15.75 -1.87 7.09
C LEU A 411 -17.17 -2.35 6.80
N SER A 412 -17.46 -2.76 5.57
CA SER A 412 -18.67 -3.54 5.32
C SER A 412 -18.60 -4.91 5.99
N HIS A 413 -19.75 -5.58 6.12
CA HIS A 413 -19.80 -6.98 6.57
C HIS A 413 -18.92 -7.92 5.72
N SER A 414 -18.75 -7.61 4.43
CA SER A 414 -17.85 -8.36 3.53
C SER A 414 -16.36 -7.97 3.70
N GLY A 415 -16.05 -7.00 4.56
CA GLY A 415 -14.69 -6.57 4.92
C GLY A 415 -14.07 -5.54 3.98
N TYR A 416 -14.86 -4.81 3.19
CA TYR A 416 -14.36 -3.73 2.34
C TYR A 416 -14.34 -2.40 3.11
N PHE A 417 -13.20 -1.71 3.06
CA PHE A 417 -13.00 -0.42 3.72
C PHE A 417 -13.73 0.71 2.98
N ASN A 418 -14.39 1.60 3.74
CA ASN A 418 -15.08 2.80 3.26
C ASN A 418 -15.94 2.56 2.00
N SER A 419 -16.75 1.51 2.05
CA SER A 419 -17.54 1.04 0.91
C SER A 419 -19.05 1.28 1.07
N LEU A 420 -19.50 1.75 2.23
CA LEU A 420 -20.92 1.88 2.56
C LEU A 420 -21.49 3.22 2.13
N GLU A 421 -22.60 3.18 1.40
CA GLU A 421 -23.34 4.34 0.94
C GLU A 421 -24.79 4.28 1.40
N TRP A 422 -25.33 5.41 1.84
CA TRP A 422 -26.72 5.51 2.29
C TRP A 422 -27.63 5.69 1.08
N GLN A 423 -28.32 4.64 0.67
CA GLN A 423 -29.18 4.67 -0.51
C GLN A 423 -30.34 3.70 -0.39
N GLN A 424 -31.32 3.88 -1.26
CA GLN A 424 -32.46 2.98 -1.35
C GLN A 424 -32.05 1.65 -2.00
N PRO A 425 -32.42 0.50 -1.42
CA PRO A 425 -32.10 -0.79 -2.02
C PRO A 425 -32.86 -1.05 -3.33
N LYS A 426 -32.18 -1.68 -4.29
CA LYS A 426 -32.71 -1.90 -5.65
C LYS A 426 -33.63 -3.13 -5.80
N MET A 427 -33.60 -4.12 -4.90
CA MET A 427 -34.41 -5.35 -5.02
C MET A 427 -34.97 -5.83 -3.68
N LEU A 428 -36.28 -6.13 -3.62
CA LEU A 428 -37.01 -6.53 -2.40
C LEU A 428 -36.53 -7.82 -1.73
N ASN A 429 -35.92 -8.76 -2.45
CA ASN A 429 -35.88 -10.17 -2.04
C ASN A 429 -34.75 -10.57 -1.07
N GLN A 430 -33.95 -9.63 -0.56
CA GLN A 430 -32.92 -9.94 0.47
C GLN A 430 -33.25 -9.38 1.86
N PHE A 431 -34.40 -8.72 2.04
CA PHE A 431 -34.73 -8.01 3.27
C PHE A 431 -35.62 -8.78 4.26
N ILE A 432 -35.98 -10.02 3.95
CA ILE A 432 -37.01 -10.77 4.71
C ILE A 432 -36.44 -11.51 5.94
N GLU A 433 -35.12 -11.69 6.07
CA GLU A 433 -34.58 -12.54 7.15
C GLU A 433 -34.02 -11.81 8.39
N THR A 434 -34.12 -10.48 8.50
CA THR A 434 -33.54 -9.76 9.66
C THR A 434 -34.42 -8.66 10.26
N ALA A 435 -35.74 -8.80 10.17
CA ALA A 435 -36.68 -7.99 10.97
C ALA A 435 -37.10 -8.76 12.23
#